data_AF-A0A0M2DP56-F1
#
_entry.id   AF-A0A0M2DP56-F1
#
_cell.length_a   1.000
_cell.length_b   1.000
_cell.length_c   1.000
_cell.angle_alpha   90.00
_cell.angle_beta   90.00
_cell.angle_gamma   90.00
#
_symmetry.space_group_name_H-M   'P 1'
#
loop_
_entity.id
_entity.type
_entity.pdbx_description
1 polymer ?
#
loop_
_entity_poly.entity_id
_entity_poly.type
_entity_poly.pdbx_seq_one_letter_code
_entity_poly.pdbx_strand_id
1 'polypeptide(L)'
;MYLGQYEQEHNPHYLGRGMLYAGPAMRDWATGMPPGRRLGNASGLVVTPNVRRLRTSPWDGRSNAVIDGVSVSVQLYGHGAANLAMALNAQRLATASARITTTVDVSGLQLPAGAMLWTPHQVDQQQAVQAVPSWVAWTEGTEWRRADWGIELLQGIVAPQGATVRITSTAENSAEQLDAGNGGDPEIGLAYAGINKADGKPMRLQCYRCRPLLDGGLTLLDQAASSIRLTLQLRPVHRTDRPAAWYDLARAAYKTI
;
A
#
# COMPACT_ATOMS: atom_id res chain seq x y z
N MET A 1 -9.48 -34.29 36.87
CA MET A 1 -9.39 -33.28 35.80
C MET A 1 -8.90 -34.00 34.55
N TYR A 2 -9.73 -34.12 33.50
CA TYR A 2 -9.36 -34.81 32.28
C TYR A 2 -8.36 -33.94 31.48
N LEU A 3 -7.31 -34.55 30.92
CA LEU A 3 -6.25 -33.86 30.17
C LEU A 3 -6.81 -32.91 29.10
N GLY A 4 -7.91 -33.30 28.43
CA GLY A 4 -8.58 -32.50 27.40
C GLY A 4 -9.29 -31.24 27.90
N GLN A 5 -9.68 -31.19 29.19
CA GLN A 5 -10.29 -30.00 29.81
C GLN A 5 -9.22 -28.96 30.19
N TYR A 6 -8.07 -29.44 30.68
CA TYR A 6 -6.92 -28.59 31.02
C TYR A 6 -6.32 -27.92 29.78
N GLU A 7 -6.21 -28.65 28.66
CA GLU A 7 -5.72 -28.09 27.40
C GLU A 7 -6.67 -27.04 26.80
N GLN A 8 -8.00 -27.21 26.89
CA GLN A 8 -8.95 -26.18 26.45
C GLN A 8 -8.95 -24.94 27.35
N GLU A 9 -8.71 -25.11 28.66
CA GLU A 9 -8.61 -23.99 29.61
C GLU A 9 -7.33 -23.16 29.42
N HIS A 10 -6.23 -23.76 28.96
CA HIS A 10 -4.90 -23.12 28.91
C HIS A 10 -4.34 -22.88 27.51
N ASN A 11 -4.88 -23.52 26.47
CA ASN A 11 -4.54 -23.26 25.06
C ASN A 11 -5.75 -22.71 24.28
N PRO A 12 -6.06 -21.41 24.44
CA PRO A 12 -7.15 -20.82 23.69
C PRO A 12 -6.91 -20.92 22.18
N HIS A 13 -7.87 -21.50 21.46
CA HIS A 13 -7.89 -21.50 20.01
C HIS A 13 -8.22 -20.08 19.50
N TYR A 14 -7.45 -19.61 18.51
CA TYR A 14 -7.64 -18.28 17.91
C TYR A 14 -7.97 -18.38 16.43
N LEU A 15 -9.14 -17.87 16.07
CA LEU A 15 -9.59 -17.73 14.68
C LEU A 15 -10.03 -16.27 14.47
N GLY A 16 -9.07 -15.38 14.23
CA GLY A 16 -9.32 -13.95 14.11
C GLY A 16 -10.05 -13.59 12.82
N ARG A 17 -11.17 -12.85 12.93
CA ARG A 17 -11.77 -12.10 11.81
C ARG A 17 -12.09 -10.69 12.28
N GLY A 18 -11.68 -9.70 11.49
CA GLY A 18 -11.89 -8.30 11.85
C GLY A 18 -11.51 -7.34 10.75
N MET A 19 -11.50 -6.07 11.13
CA MET A 19 -11.17 -4.95 10.26
C MET A 19 -9.80 -4.39 10.65
N LEU A 20 -9.03 -4.04 9.63
CA LEU A 20 -7.73 -3.39 9.78
C LEU A 20 -7.84 -1.92 9.37
N TYR A 21 -7.24 -1.06 10.17
CA TYR A 21 -7.25 0.38 10.00
C TYR A 21 -5.82 0.91 10.00
N ALA A 22 -5.54 1.89 9.14
CA ALA A 22 -4.31 2.67 9.19
C ALA A 22 -4.63 4.16 9.37
N GLY A 23 -3.90 4.81 10.25
CA GLY A 23 -4.03 6.24 10.51
C GLY A 23 -2.68 6.88 10.81
N PRO A 24 -2.68 8.15 11.24
CA PRO A 24 -1.47 8.80 11.71
C PRO A 24 -0.79 8.00 12.83
N ALA A 25 0.54 7.97 12.82
CA ALA A 25 1.31 7.38 13.91
C ALA A 25 1.04 8.07 15.25
N MET A 26 0.91 7.29 16.30
CA MET A 26 0.75 7.76 17.66
C MET A 26 2.12 8.17 18.20
N ARG A 27 2.34 9.47 18.39
CA ARG A 27 3.63 10.01 18.85
C ARG A 27 3.71 10.15 20.37
N ASP A 28 2.56 10.31 21.02
CA ASP A 28 2.43 10.46 22.46
C ASP A 28 1.34 9.52 22.98
N TRP A 29 1.56 8.98 24.17
CA TRP A 29 0.60 8.14 24.86
C TRP A 29 -0.67 8.87 25.27
N ALA A 30 -0.56 10.17 25.61
CA ALA A 30 -1.67 10.95 26.14
C ALA A 30 -2.82 11.17 25.12
N THR A 31 -2.50 11.19 23.83
CA THR A 31 -3.48 11.50 22.77
C THR A 31 -4.22 10.26 22.25
N GLY A 32 -3.76 9.06 22.63
CA GLY A 32 -4.33 7.81 22.12
C GLY A 32 -4.08 7.61 20.62
N MET A 33 -4.56 6.50 20.09
CA MET A 33 -4.40 6.19 18.67
C MET A 33 -5.40 7.00 17.83
N PRO A 34 -4.94 7.85 16.89
CA PRO A 34 -5.82 8.64 16.06
C PRO A 34 -6.74 7.76 15.19
N PRO A 35 -7.91 8.27 14.76
CA PRO A 35 -8.78 7.53 13.85
C PRO A 35 -8.05 7.22 12.53
N GLY A 36 -8.24 6.00 12.04
CA GLY A 36 -7.64 5.51 10.81
C GLY A 36 -8.67 5.17 9.74
N ARG A 37 -8.24 5.15 8.48
CA ARG A 37 -9.03 4.62 7.36
C ARG A 37 -9.00 3.09 7.37
N ARG A 38 -10.05 2.47 6.86
CA ARG A 38 -10.08 1.01 6.62
C ARG A 38 -9.09 0.65 5.51
N LEU A 39 -8.36 -0.46 5.69
CA LEU A 39 -7.43 -0.98 4.68
C LEU A 39 -8.08 -1.94 3.68
N GLY A 40 -9.31 -2.39 3.98
CA GLY A 40 -10.03 -3.37 3.16
C GLY A 40 -9.73 -4.80 3.59
N ASN A 41 -9.87 -5.74 2.65
CA ASN A 41 -9.63 -7.16 2.90
C ASN A 41 -8.14 -7.41 3.10
N ALA A 42 -7.81 -8.00 4.25
CA ALA A 42 -6.46 -8.34 4.64
C ALA A 42 -6.38 -9.77 5.15
N SER A 43 -5.26 -10.44 4.91
CA SER A 43 -4.95 -11.76 5.48
C SER A 43 -3.57 -11.75 6.15
N GLY A 44 -3.35 -12.74 7.02
CA GLY A 44 -2.02 -13.00 7.58
C GLY A 44 -1.45 -11.88 8.43
N LEU A 45 -2.27 -11.18 9.24
CA LEU A 45 -1.78 -10.21 10.21
C LEU A 45 -0.99 -10.94 11.31
N VAL A 46 0.34 -10.85 11.26
CA VAL A 46 1.23 -11.53 12.21
C VAL A 46 2.14 -10.51 12.87
N VAL A 47 2.20 -10.52 14.20
CA VAL A 47 3.12 -9.70 15.01
C VAL A 47 4.28 -10.58 15.45
N THR A 48 5.50 -10.19 15.10
CA THR A 48 6.72 -10.97 15.39
C THR A 48 7.71 -10.13 16.19
N PRO A 49 7.87 -10.40 17.49
CA PRO A 49 8.95 -9.81 18.28
C PRO A 49 10.30 -10.42 17.90
N ASN A 50 11.29 -9.58 17.60
CA ASN A 50 12.68 -10.00 17.42
C ASN A 50 13.34 -10.15 18.79
N VAL A 51 13.29 -11.37 19.33
CA VAL A 51 13.83 -11.69 20.65
C VAL A 51 15.33 -11.94 20.55
N ARG A 52 16.14 -11.05 21.15
CA ARG A 52 17.60 -11.20 21.25
C ARG A 52 18.01 -12.23 22.28
N ARG A 53 17.32 -12.27 23.42
CA ARG A 53 17.66 -13.16 24.54
C ARG A 53 16.41 -13.51 25.33
N LEU A 54 16.19 -14.79 25.57
CA LEU A 54 15.26 -15.29 26.58
C LEU A 54 16.05 -15.49 27.89
N ARG A 55 15.69 -14.74 28.94
CA ARG A 55 16.12 -15.08 30.31
C ARG A 55 14.98 -15.83 31.00
N THR A 56 14.74 -17.06 30.59
CA THR A 56 13.83 -17.95 31.31
C THR A 56 14.64 -18.74 32.32
N SER A 57 14.61 -18.34 33.59
CA SER A 57 14.90 -19.29 34.66
C SER A 57 13.68 -20.23 34.76
N PRO A 58 13.84 -21.55 34.90
CA PRO A 58 12.72 -22.47 35.15
C PRO A 58 11.87 -22.11 36.38
N TRP A 59 12.39 -21.24 37.25
CA TRP A 59 11.80 -20.86 38.53
C TRP A 59 11.32 -19.40 38.59
N ASP A 60 11.55 -18.61 37.53
CA ASP A 60 11.09 -17.22 37.45
C ASP A 60 9.93 -17.11 36.43
N GLY A 61 8.72 -16.92 36.94
CA GLY A 61 7.51 -16.76 36.12
C GLY A 61 7.44 -15.44 35.34
N ARG A 62 8.45 -14.56 35.48
CA ARG A 62 8.54 -13.32 34.72
C ARG A 62 9.23 -13.58 33.38
N SER A 63 8.53 -13.27 32.29
CA SER A 63 9.11 -13.33 30.95
C SER A 63 10.14 -12.21 30.78
N ASN A 64 11.43 -12.52 30.99
CA ASN A 64 12.54 -11.58 30.84
C ASN A 64 13.13 -11.64 29.41
N ALA A 65 12.26 -11.60 28.40
CA ALA A 65 12.69 -11.54 27.00
C ALA A 65 13.24 -10.15 26.66
N VAL A 66 14.47 -10.09 26.16
CA VAL A 66 15.06 -8.87 25.60
C VAL A 66 14.68 -8.80 24.13
N ILE A 67 13.89 -7.79 23.76
CA ILE A 67 13.36 -7.57 22.42
C ILE A 67 14.14 -6.43 21.76
N ASP A 68 14.77 -6.69 20.61
CA ASP A 68 15.50 -5.67 19.84
C ASP A 68 14.58 -4.91 18.87
N GLY A 69 13.44 -5.49 18.51
CA GLY A 69 12.45 -4.87 17.64
C GLY A 69 11.19 -5.71 17.50
N VAL A 70 10.16 -5.15 16.88
CA VAL A 70 8.91 -5.86 16.57
C VAL A 70 8.55 -5.56 15.12
N SER A 71 8.18 -6.59 14.36
CA SER A 71 7.66 -6.43 13.01
C SER A 71 6.21 -6.92 12.94
N VAL A 72 5.46 -6.39 11.99
CA VAL A 72 4.13 -6.87 11.65
C VAL A 72 4.05 -7.14 10.17
N SER A 73 3.68 -8.34 9.76
CA SER A 73 3.40 -8.65 8.36
C SER A 73 1.89 -8.67 8.11
N VAL A 74 1.47 -8.22 6.93
CA VAL A 74 0.08 -8.31 6.47
C VAL A 74 -0.01 -8.33 4.95
N GLN A 75 -0.96 -9.07 4.40
CA GLN A 75 -1.28 -9.08 2.98
C GLN A 75 -2.61 -8.38 2.73
N LEU A 76 -2.64 -7.41 1.81
CA LEU A 76 -3.83 -6.64 1.44
C LEU A 76 -4.28 -7.04 0.03
N TYR A 77 -5.58 -7.31 -0.15
CA TYR A 77 -6.18 -7.68 -1.46
C TYR A 77 -6.90 -6.51 -2.13
N GLY A 78 -6.42 -5.29 -1.93
CA GLY A 78 -7.01 -4.08 -2.51
C GLY A 78 -5.94 -3.06 -2.90
N HIS A 79 -5.86 -2.76 -4.19
CA HIS A 79 -4.87 -1.87 -4.80
C HIS A 79 -5.30 -0.40 -4.92
N GLY A 80 -6.36 0.03 -4.21
CA GLY A 80 -6.78 1.44 -4.24
C GLY A 80 -5.60 2.37 -3.90
N ALA A 81 -5.54 3.59 -4.46
CA ALA A 81 -4.30 4.37 -4.42
C ALA A 81 -3.82 4.67 -3.01
N ALA A 82 -4.69 4.72 -1.99
CA ALA A 82 -4.23 4.91 -0.62
C ALA A 82 -3.42 3.72 -0.07
N ASN A 83 -3.75 2.48 -0.45
CA ASN A 83 -2.96 1.29 -0.07
C ASN A 83 -1.66 1.22 -0.88
N LEU A 84 -1.74 1.54 -2.17
CA LEU A 84 -0.58 1.58 -3.05
C LEU A 84 0.40 2.70 -2.65
N ALA A 85 -0.10 3.87 -2.28
CA ALA A 85 0.67 4.99 -1.73
C ALA A 85 1.42 4.57 -0.46
N MET A 86 0.75 3.87 0.46
CA MET A 86 1.38 3.36 1.67
C MET A 86 2.49 2.35 1.35
N ALA A 87 2.27 1.47 0.36
CA ALA A 87 3.21 0.42 -0.01
C ALA A 87 4.44 0.94 -0.75
N LEU A 88 4.21 1.84 -1.72
CA LEU A 88 5.24 2.48 -2.52
C LEU A 88 5.88 3.67 -1.82
N ASN A 89 5.42 3.98 -0.62
CA ASN A 89 5.84 5.16 0.10
C ASN A 89 5.65 6.45 -0.71
N ALA A 90 4.55 6.53 -1.46
CA ALA A 90 4.30 7.59 -2.41
C ALA A 90 3.35 8.65 -1.85
N GLN A 91 3.57 9.90 -2.26
CA GLN A 91 2.59 10.96 -2.06
C GLN A 91 1.45 10.79 -3.08
N ARG A 92 0.21 10.80 -2.60
CA ARG A 92 -0.96 10.86 -3.47
C ARG A 92 -1.17 12.31 -3.92
N LEU A 93 -1.23 12.50 -5.24
CA LEU A 93 -1.49 13.78 -5.87
C LEU A 93 -2.93 13.79 -6.39
N ALA A 94 -3.63 14.90 -6.15
CA ALA A 94 -4.91 15.15 -6.82
C ALA A 94 -4.59 15.63 -8.23
N THR A 95 -4.95 14.83 -9.24
CA THR A 95 -4.85 15.25 -10.63
C THR A 95 -6.04 16.16 -10.90
N ALA A 96 -5.80 17.46 -11.05
CA ALA A 96 -6.82 18.35 -11.60
C ALA A 96 -6.83 18.17 -13.12
N SER A 97 -8.03 18.21 -13.73
CA SER A 97 -8.13 18.30 -15.18
C SER A 97 -7.39 19.54 -15.67
N ALA A 98 -6.27 19.33 -16.35
CA ALA A 98 -5.40 20.38 -16.83
C ALA A 98 -4.95 20.07 -18.25
N ARG A 99 -4.86 21.12 -19.07
CA ARG A 99 -4.31 21.00 -20.42
C ARG A 99 -2.79 20.92 -20.32
N ILE A 100 -2.21 19.91 -20.95
CA ILE A 100 -0.79 19.59 -20.90
C ILE A 100 -0.25 19.55 -22.33
N THR A 101 0.94 20.10 -22.52
CA THR A 101 1.72 19.92 -23.74
C THR A 101 3.00 19.18 -23.39
N THR A 102 3.26 18.07 -24.08
CA THR A 102 4.48 17.27 -23.95
C THR A 102 5.14 17.15 -25.31
N THR A 103 6.46 17.14 -25.36
CA THR A 103 7.22 16.87 -26.59
C THR A 103 7.97 15.57 -26.41
N VAL A 104 7.74 14.63 -27.31
CA VAL A 104 8.43 13.33 -27.35
C VAL A 104 9.48 13.39 -28.45
N ASP A 105 10.73 13.08 -28.10
CA ASP A 105 11.80 12.90 -29.07
C ASP A 105 11.63 11.52 -29.73
N VAL A 106 11.54 11.53 -31.06
CA VAL A 106 11.44 10.32 -31.88
C VAL A 106 12.49 10.31 -32.99
N SER A 107 13.56 11.09 -32.83
CA SER A 107 14.61 11.27 -33.82
C SER A 107 15.17 9.94 -34.33
N GLY A 108 15.02 9.71 -35.64
CA GLY A 108 15.53 8.51 -36.31
C GLY A 108 14.85 7.20 -35.93
N LEU A 109 13.74 7.24 -35.20
CA LEU A 109 13.02 6.04 -34.77
C LEU A 109 12.11 5.50 -35.88
N GLN A 110 11.99 4.18 -35.92
CA GLN A 110 10.93 3.49 -36.65
C GLN A 110 9.81 3.16 -35.68
N LEU A 111 8.68 3.87 -35.80
CA LEU A 111 7.50 3.69 -34.96
C LEU A 111 6.57 2.68 -35.64
N PRO A 112 6.36 1.48 -35.10
CA PRO A 112 5.47 0.50 -35.72
C PRO A 112 3.99 0.89 -35.59
N ALA A 113 3.14 0.34 -36.45
CA ALA A 113 1.69 0.41 -36.26
C ALA A 113 1.31 -0.25 -34.93
N GLY A 114 0.34 0.33 -34.22
CA GLY A 114 -0.07 -0.06 -32.87
C GLY A 114 0.84 0.50 -31.76
N ALA A 115 1.93 1.19 -32.08
CA ALA A 115 2.75 1.83 -31.07
C ALA A 115 1.98 2.93 -30.35
N MET A 116 2.24 3.07 -29.05
CA MET A 116 1.67 4.14 -28.24
C MET A 116 2.68 5.26 -28.06
N LEU A 117 2.23 6.50 -28.27
CA LEU A 117 3.01 7.67 -27.91
C LEU A 117 2.88 7.93 -26.41
N TRP A 118 4.02 8.22 -25.78
CA TRP A 118 4.07 8.46 -24.35
C TRP A 118 3.38 9.78 -23.98
N THR A 119 2.53 9.72 -22.95
CA THR A 119 1.98 10.89 -22.27
C THR A 119 2.23 10.78 -20.77
N PRO A 120 2.53 11.90 -20.07
CA PRO A 120 2.80 11.87 -18.64
C PRO A 120 1.58 11.52 -17.78
N HIS A 121 0.38 11.73 -18.32
CA HIS A 121 -0.89 11.44 -17.66
C HIS A 121 -1.81 10.69 -18.62
N GLN A 122 -2.79 9.98 -18.04
CA GLN A 122 -3.90 9.41 -18.80
C GLN A 122 -4.67 10.54 -19.51
N VAL A 123 -4.93 10.32 -20.80
CA VAL A 123 -5.55 11.32 -21.67
C VAL A 123 -7.07 11.22 -21.56
N ASP A 124 -7.74 12.33 -21.26
CA ASP A 124 -9.19 12.44 -21.39
C ASP A 124 -9.56 12.46 -22.89
N GLN A 125 -10.13 11.37 -23.37
CA GLN A 125 -10.51 11.23 -24.78
C GLN A 125 -11.70 12.08 -25.19
N GLN A 126 -12.52 12.51 -24.22
CA GLN A 126 -13.69 13.35 -24.50
C GLN A 126 -13.29 14.79 -24.83
N GLN A 127 -12.05 15.17 -24.48
CA GLN A 127 -11.47 16.47 -24.78
C GLN A 127 -10.67 16.45 -26.08
N ALA A 128 -10.34 17.64 -26.59
CA ALA A 128 -9.52 17.78 -27.78
C ALA A 128 -8.08 17.30 -27.52
N VAL A 129 -7.58 16.43 -28.40
CA VAL A 129 -6.21 15.92 -28.39
C VAL A 129 -5.54 16.25 -29.71
N GLN A 130 -4.26 16.62 -29.66
CA GLN A 130 -3.47 16.92 -30.85
C GLN A 130 -2.12 16.20 -30.74
N ALA A 131 -1.74 15.49 -31.81
CA ALA A 131 -0.39 14.97 -32.01
C ALA A 131 0.19 15.64 -33.26
N VAL A 132 1.20 16.49 -33.07
CA VAL A 132 1.78 17.33 -34.13
C VAL A 132 3.27 16.99 -34.26
N PRO A 133 3.66 16.21 -35.27
CA PRO A 133 5.06 15.98 -35.60
C PRO A 133 5.73 17.24 -36.15
N SER A 134 7.05 17.35 -35.98
CA SER A 134 7.84 18.48 -36.49
C SER A 134 8.10 18.44 -38.00
N TRP A 135 7.87 17.30 -38.66
CA TRP A 135 8.29 17.07 -40.06
C TRP A 135 7.15 16.82 -41.05
N VAL A 136 5.98 16.40 -40.57
CA VAL A 136 4.82 16.09 -41.42
C VAL A 136 3.53 16.30 -40.65
N ALA A 137 2.47 16.73 -41.34
CA ALA A 137 1.15 16.82 -40.74
C ALA A 137 0.55 15.42 -40.56
N TRP A 138 -0.05 15.18 -39.40
CA TRP A 138 -0.81 13.96 -39.11
C TRP A 138 -2.29 14.28 -38.93
N THR A 139 -3.12 13.34 -39.33
CA THR A 139 -4.59 13.39 -39.23
C THR A 139 -5.06 12.27 -38.30
N GLU A 140 -5.93 12.64 -37.36
CA GLU A 140 -6.59 11.66 -36.50
C GLU A 140 -7.48 10.73 -37.34
N GLY A 141 -7.41 9.43 -37.08
CA GLY A 141 -8.09 8.38 -37.84
C GLY A 141 -7.30 7.85 -39.05
N THR A 142 -6.16 8.46 -39.40
CA THR A 142 -5.28 7.99 -40.47
C THR A 142 -3.90 7.62 -39.94
N GLU A 143 -3.17 8.57 -39.35
CA GLU A 143 -1.85 8.30 -38.76
C GLU A 143 -1.95 7.82 -37.32
N TRP A 144 -2.94 8.32 -36.57
CA TRP A 144 -3.09 8.07 -35.14
C TRP A 144 -4.55 8.11 -34.69
N ARG A 145 -4.85 7.56 -33.51
CA ARG A 145 -6.15 7.70 -32.84
C ARG A 145 -6.01 7.88 -31.32
N ARG A 146 -7.06 8.39 -30.69
CA ARG A 146 -7.26 8.30 -29.24
C ARG A 146 -7.64 6.87 -28.84
N ALA A 147 -7.03 6.35 -27.80
CA ALA A 147 -7.30 5.04 -27.21
C ALA A 147 -7.33 5.14 -25.67
N ASP A 148 -7.90 4.12 -25.00
CA ASP A 148 -8.11 4.09 -23.53
C ASP A 148 -6.83 4.27 -22.73
N TRP A 149 -5.72 3.89 -23.35
CA TRP A 149 -4.39 3.91 -22.79
C TRP A 149 -3.52 5.06 -23.32
N GLY A 150 -3.99 5.88 -24.26
CA GLY A 150 -3.24 7.03 -24.78
C GLY A 150 -3.43 7.30 -26.28
N ILE A 151 -2.36 7.73 -26.95
CA ILE A 151 -2.35 8.01 -28.39
C ILE A 151 -1.72 6.83 -29.12
N GLU A 152 -2.48 6.15 -29.97
CA GLU A 152 -2.03 4.98 -30.72
C GLU A 152 -1.76 5.35 -32.19
N LEU A 153 -0.66 4.86 -32.74
CA LEU A 153 -0.33 4.97 -34.16
C LEU A 153 -1.05 3.89 -34.96
N LEU A 154 -1.70 4.29 -36.05
CA LEU A 154 -2.48 3.37 -36.89
C LEU A 154 -1.66 2.74 -38.02
N GLN A 155 -0.52 3.33 -38.34
CA GLN A 155 0.40 2.86 -39.36
C GLN A 155 1.86 3.01 -38.91
N GLY A 156 2.77 2.29 -39.57
CA GLY A 156 4.20 2.42 -39.32
C GLY A 156 4.73 3.74 -39.86
N ILE A 157 5.51 4.47 -39.05
CA ILE A 157 6.06 5.78 -39.40
C ILE A 157 7.57 5.78 -39.14
N VAL A 158 8.33 6.26 -40.12
CA VAL A 158 9.77 6.47 -39.99
C VAL A 158 10.02 7.95 -39.70
N ALA A 159 10.54 8.25 -38.52
CA ALA A 159 10.84 9.60 -38.11
C ALA A 159 12.23 10.03 -38.62
N PRO A 160 12.39 11.21 -39.22
CA PRO A 160 13.69 11.72 -39.65
C PRO A 160 14.59 12.04 -38.45
N GLN A 161 15.87 12.32 -38.70
CA GLN A 161 16.77 12.82 -37.66
C GLN A 161 16.30 14.22 -37.17
N GLY A 162 16.33 14.45 -35.86
CA GLY A 162 15.83 15.66 -35.20
C GLY A 162 14.29 15.72 -35.06
N ALA A 163 13.59 14.64 -35.37
CA ALA A 163 12.14 14.57 -35.33
C ALA A 163 11.58 14.58 -33.90
N THR A 164 10.55 15.39 -33.66
CA THR A 164 9.81 15.40 -32.39
C THR A 164 8.31 15.39 -32.63
N VAL A 165 7.55 14.83 -31.70
CA VAL A 165 6.08 14.88 -31.71
C VAL A 165 5.61 15.69 -30.51
N ARG A 166 4.93 16.82 -30.79
CA ARG A 166 4.27 17.63 -29.77
C ARG A 166 2.86 17.10 -29.55
N ILE A 167 2.60 16.64 -28.35
CA ILE A 167 1.30 16.14 -27.92
C ILE A 167 0.66 17.18 -27.02
N THR A 168 -0.55 17.61 -27.36
CA THR A 168 -1.37 18.49 -26.52
C THR A 168 -2.65 17.75 -26.16
N SER A 169 -2.90 17.55 -24.86
CA SER A 169 -4.06 16.81 -24.35
C SER A 169 -4.54 17.39 -23.02
N THR A 170 -5.68 16.90 -22.53
CA THR A 170 -6.17 17.20 -21.17
C THR A 170 -5.99 15.95 -20.32
N ALA A 171 -5.44 16.09 -19.11
CA ALA A 171 -5.37 15.00 -18.15
C ALA A 171 -6.77 14.61 -17.67
N GLU A 172 -7.01 13.31 -17.55
CA GLU A 172 -8.24 12.79 -16.99
C GLU A 172 -8.40 13.17 -15.50
N ASN A 173 -9.55 13.74 -15.15
CA ASN A 173 -9.84 14.27 -13.81
C ASN A 173 -10.01 13.17 -12.73
N SER A 174 -10.20 11.92 -13.14
CA SER A 174 -10.48 10.77 -12.27
C SER A 174 -9.22 9.98 -11.88
N ALA A 175 -8.08 10.26 -12.53
CA ALA A 175 -6.86 9.48 -12.34
C ALA A 175 -6.18 9.81 -11.01
N GLU A 176 -5.99 8.79 -10.15
CA GLU A 176 -5.19 8.92 -8.94
C GLU A 176 -3.70 8.84 -9.29
N GLN A 177 -2.95 9.93 -9.09
CA GLN A 177 -1.51 9.93 -9.32
C GLN A 177 -0.76 9.69 -8.01
N LEU A 178 0.28 8.85 -8.09
CA LEU A 178 1.20 8.58 -6.99
C LEU A 178 2.60 9.02 -7.39
N ASP A 179 3.24 9.81 -6.53
CA ASP A 179 4.62 10.23 -6.67
C ASP A 179 5.48 9.56 -5.61
N ALA A 180 6.25 8.55 -6.02
CA ALA A 180 7.18 7.83 -5.14
C ALA A 180 8.51 8.57 -4.95
N GLY A 181 8.87 9.50 -5.85
CA GLY A 181 10.14 10.23 -5.80
C GLY A 181 10.19 11.26 -4.68
N ASN A 182 9.04 11.88 -4.37
CA ASN A 182 8.86 12.80 -3.25
C ASN A 182 8.27 12.12 -2.00
N GLY A 183 8.30 10.79 -1.97
CA GLY A 183 7.88 9.99 -0.82
C GLY A 183 8.67 10.31 0.46
N GLY A 184 7.98 10.60 1.57
CA GLY A 184 8.61 10.76 2.89
C GLY A 184 8.96 9.42 3.54
N ASP A 185 9.36 9.35 4.82
CA ASP A 185 9.35 8.08 5.60
C ASP A 185 8.16 8.09 6.56
N PRO A 186 6.91 7.87 6.07
CA PRO A 186 5.70 8.07 6.84
C PRO A 186 5.57 6.97 7.87
N GLU A 187 5.59 7.36 9.13
CA GLU A 187 5.12 6.51 10.21
C GLU A 187 3.59 6.52 10.25
N ILE A 188 2.99 5.34 10.34
CA ILE A 188 1.55 5.13 10.49
C ILE A 188 1.23 4.44 11.80
N GLY A 189 0.01 4.60 12.29
CA GLY A 189 -0.59 3.73 13.29
C GLY A 189 -1.40 2.63 12.60
N LEU A 190 -1.31 1.40 13.09
CA LEU A 190 -2.11 0.27 12.61
C LEU A 190 -3.02 -0.29 13.71
N ALA A 191 -4.32 -0.34 13.48
CA ALA A 191 -5.27 -0.94 14.42
C ALA A 191 -6.03 -2.10 13.79
N TYR A 192 -6.08 -3.23 14.47
CA TYR A 192 -7.03 -4.30 14.19
C TYR A 192 -8.13 -4.30 15.23
N ALA A 193 -9.37 -4.39 14.78
CA ALA A 193 -10.54 -4.59 15.62
C ALA A 193 -11.35 -5.75 15.04
N GLY A 194 -11.51 -6.82 15.82
CA GLY A 194 -12.19 -8.01 15.35
C GLY A 194 -12.72 -8.86 16.49
N ILE A 195 -13.12 -10.06 16.11
CA ILE A 195 -13.68 -11.07 17.00
C ILE A 195 -12.85 -12.35 16.84
N ASN A 196 -12.56 -13.02 17.95
CA ASN A 196 -12.10 -14.39 17.91
C ASN A 196 -13.29 -15.30 17.61
N LYS A 197 -13.30 -15.97 16.46
CA LYS A 197 -14.41 -16.86 16.08
C LYS A 197 -14.55 -18.08 16.98
N ALA A 198 -13.50 -18.47 17.69
CA ALA A 198 -13.56 -19.63 18.58
C ALA A 198 -14.45 -19.39 19.81
N ASP A 199 -14.45 -18.17 20.36
CA ASP A 199 -15.16 -17.83 21.60
C ASP A 199 -16.13 -16.62 21.46
N GLY A 200 -16.20 -16.02 20.27
CA GLY A 200 -17.04 -14.85 19.99
C GLY A 200 -16.56 -13.55 20.64
N LYS A 201 -15.38 -13.51 21.26
CA LYS A 201 -14.93 -12.36 22.05
C LYS A 201 -14.23 -11.30 21.21
N PRO A 202 -14.38 -10.02 21.57
CA PRO A 202 -13.68 -8.94 20.89
C PRO A 202 -12.18 -9.02 21.16
N MET A 203 -11.41 -8.71 20.12
CA MET A 203 -9.97 -8.58 20.14
C MET A 203 -9.57 -7.26 19.47
N ARG A 204 -8.61 -6.57 20.08
CA ARG A 204 -8.05 -5.35 19.51
C ARG A 204 -6.53 -5.38 19.60
N LEU A 205 -5.88 -5.14 18.47
CA LEU A 205 -4.43 -4.91 18.39
C LEU A 205 -4.22 -3.46 17.95
N GLN A 206 -3.31 -2.75 18.62
CA GLN A 206 -2.95 -1.38 18.27
C GLN A 206 -1.43 -1.27 18.19
N CYS A 207 -0.91 -1.09 16.99
CA CYS A 207 0.52 -0.85 16.74
C CYS A 207 0.72 0.65 16.52
N TYR A 208 1.52 1.29 17.37
CA TYR A 208 1.46 2.74 17.53
C TYR A 208 2.21 3.53 16.47
N ARG A 209 3.45 3.11 16.18
CA ARG A 209 4.33 3.72 15.19
C ARG A 209 4.90 2.62 14.32
N CYS A 210 4.44 2.56 13.09
CA CYS A 210 4.78 1.54 12.12
C CYS A 210 5.38 2.22 10.91
N ARG A 211 6.55 1.77 10.47
CA ARG A 211 7.08 2.13 9.15
C ARG A 211 6.67 1.06 8.16
N PRO A 212 5.79 1.35 7.19
CA PRO A 212 5.42 0.39 6.17
C PRO A 212 6.55 0.20 5.17
N LEU A 213 6.83 -1.06 4.84
CA LEU A 213 7.74 -1.45 3.78
C LEU A 213 7.03 -2.46 2.90
N LEU A 214 7.14 -2.28 1.59
CA LEU A 214 6.75 -3.31 0.64
C LEU A 214 7.63 -4.54 0.87
N ASP A 215 7.00 -5.67 1.13
CA ASP A 215 7.70 -6.94 1.31
C ASP A 215 7.78 -7.65 -0.04
N GLY A 216 8.95 -7.58 -0.68
CA GLY A 216 9.17 -8.05 -2.03
C GLY A 216 8.73 -7.01 -3.08
N GLY A 217 7.88 -7.42 -4.02
CA GLY A 217 7.40 -6.60 -5.13
C GLY A 217 5.88 -6.69 -5.31
N LEU A 218 5.36 -5.90 -6.25
CA LEU A 218 3.95 -5.96 -6.64
C LEU A 218 3.79 -6.88 -7.85
N THR A 219 3.02 -7.94 -7.69
CA THR A 219 2.63 -8.80 -8.82
C THR A 219 1.37 -8.23 -9.47
N LEU A 220 1.54 -7.60 -10.64
CA LEU A 220 0.46 -6.96 -11.40
C LEU A 220 -0.21 -7.88 -12.42
N LEU A 221 0.55 -8.86 -12.93
CA LEU A 221 0.10 -9.81 -13.95
C LEU A 221 0.31 -11.22 -13.39
N ASP A 222 -0.78 -11.84 -12.93
CA ASP A 222 -0.80 -13.21 -12.43
C ASP A 222 -2.22 -13.79 -12.57
N GLN A 223 -2.34 -15.11 -12.52
CA GLN A 223 -3.62 -15.82 -12.50
C GLN A 223 -4.29 -15.77 -11.13
N ALA A 224 -3.55 -15.44 -10.08
CA ALA A 224 -4.07 -15.25 -8.73
C ALA A 224 -4.58 -13.81 -8.50
N ALA A 225 -5.36 -13.62 -7.43
CA ALA A 225 -5.73 -12.28 -6.99
C ALA A 225 -4.48 -11.48 -6.61
N SER A 226 -4.32 -10.32 -7.24
CA SER A 226 -3.22 -9.41 -6.93
C SER A 226 -3.31 -8.94 -5.48
N SER A 227 -2.15 -8.75 -4.86
CA SER A 227 -2.08 -8.37 -3.46
C SER A 227 -0.84 -7.53 -3.17
N ILE A 228 -0.91 -6.76 -2.09
CA ILE A 228 0.18 -5.96 -1.57
C ILE A 228 0.61 -6.61 -0.26
N ARG A 229 1.84 -7.12 -0.21
CA ARG A 229 2.42 -7.61 1.04
C ARG A 229 3.20 -6.48 1.70
N LEU A 230 2.87 -6.21 2.96
CA LEU A 230 3.53 -5.20 3.77
C LEU A 230 4.22 -5.86 4.95
N THR A 231 5.46 -5.46 5.18
CA THR A 231 6.14 -5.63 6.45
C THR A 231 6.26 -4.27 7.12
N LEU A 232 5.71 -4.16 8.32
CA LEU A 232 5.70 -2.95 9.12
C LEU A 232 6.75 -3.10 10.22
N GLN A 233 7.73 -2.19 10.27
CA GLN A 233 8.67 -2.12 11.38
C GLN A 233 8.08 -1.24 12.49
N LEU A 234 7.90 -1.79 13.69
CA LEU A 234 7.35 -1.04 14.81
C LEU A 234 8.45 -0.29 15.55
N ARG A 235 8.16 0.96 15.90
CA ARG A 235 8.98 1.77 16.79
C ARG A 235 8.28 1.93 18.15
N PRO A 236 9.04 1.89 19.25
CA PRO A 236 8.45 2.04 20.58
C PRO A 236 7.94 3.47 20.79
N VAL A 237 6.85 3.59 21.54
CA VAL A 237 6.30 4.86 22.03
C VAL A 237 6.59 4.97 23.51
N HIS A 238 7.14 6.11 23.93
CA HIS A 238 7.42 6.41 25.32
C HIS A 238 6.13 6.51 26.14
N ARG A 239 6.18 6.08 27.40
CA ARG A 239 5.06 6.14 28.34
C ARG A 239 5.54 6.79 29.62
N THR A 240 4.75 7.71 30.16
CA THR A 240 5.15 8.54 31.31
C THR A 240 5.57 7.71 32.54
N ASP A 241 4.87 6.62 32.82
CA ASP A 241 5.08 5.81 34.05
C ASP A 241 5.34 4.32 33.78
N ARG A 242 5.69 3.95 32.54
CA ARG A 242 5.85 2.55 32.14
C ARG A 242 6.94 2.40 31.06
N PRO A 243 7.50 1.19 30.87
CA PRO A 243 8.38 0.92 29.74
C PRO A 243 7.71 1.29 28.42
N ALA A 244 8.51 1.76 27.47
CA ALA A 244 8.03 2.06 26.13
C ALA A 244 7.40 0.80 25.49
N ALA A 245 6.38 1.00 24.66
CA ALA A 245 5.62 -0.09 24.05
C ALA A 245 5.56 0.07 22.53
N TRP A 246 5.64 -1.05 21.81
CA TRP A 246 5.48 -1.11 20.36
C TRP A 246 4.02 -1.23 19.94
N TYR A 247 3.25 -2.01 20.71
CA TYR A 247 1.85 -2.28 20.49
C TYR A 247 1.13 -2.60 21.81
N ASP A 248 -0.21 -2.61 21.76
CA ASP A 248 -1.06 -3.21 22.79
C ASP A 248 -2.02 -4.21 22.17
N LEU A 249 -2.30 -5.28 22.92
CA LEU A 249 -3.19 -6.35 22.54
C LEU A 249 -4.24 -6.56 23.63
N ALA A 250 -5.39 -5.93 23.46
CA ALA A 250 -6.52 -6.09 24.33
C ALA A 250 -7.36 -7.31 23.90
N ARG A 251 -7.54 -8.25 24.82
CA ARG A 251 -8.40 -9.42 24.67
C ARG A 251 -9.44 -9.40 25.79
N ALA A 252 -10.71 -9.66 25.49
CA ALA A 252 -11.68 -9.85 26.57
C ALA A 252 -11.30 -11.08 27.39
N ALA A 253 -11.48 -11.01 28.71
CA ALA A 253 -11.10 -12.08 29.62
C ALA A 253 -11.77 -13.42 29.25
N TYR A 254 -11.03 -14.53 29.40
CA TYR A 254 -11.63 -15.85 29.36
C TYR A 254 -12.59 -15.99 30.56
N LYS A 255 -13.82 -16.40 30.30
CA LYS A 255 -14.70 -16.89 31.36
C LYS A 255 -14.37 -18.38 31.39
N THR A 256 -13.62 -18.80 32.40
CA THR A 256 -13.61 -20.19 32.81
C THR A 256 -15.06 -20.55 33.16
N ILE A 257 -15.67 -21.47 32.41
CA ILE A 257 -16.95 -22.07 32.76
C ILE A 257 -16.65 -23.20 33.73
#